data_AF-A0A1G6AD30-F1
#
_entry.id   AF-A0A1G6AD30-F1
#
_cell.length_a   1.000
_cell.length_b   1.000
_cell.length_c   1.000
_cell.angle_alpha   90.00
_cell.angle_beta   90.00
_cell.angle_gamma   90.00
#
_symmetry.space_group_name_H-M   'P 1'
#
loop_
_entity.id
_entity.type
_entity.pdbx_description
1 polymer ?
#
loop_
_entity_poly.entity_id
_entity_poly.type
_entity_poly.pdbx_seq_one_letter_code
_entity_poly.pdbx_strand_id
1 'polypeptide(L)'
;MWQLVVCPWPWLRQPNQLWGIDTHQGRWVQLTDFDQLTWQVHPLSWVTPWGALVMLERAGQPRRWLWLPRSWLGDGQYRRLARWLLRWRQYGRLRISG
;
A
#
# COMPACT_ATOMS: atom_id res chain seq x y z
N MET A 1 13.52 -3.10 0.97
CA MET A 1 12.67 -1.88 0.88
C MET A 1 12.53 -1.49 -0.58
N TRP A 2 11.33 -1.23 -1.08
CA TRP A 2 11.13 -0.71 -2.44
C TRP A 2 10.15 0.47 -2.40
N GLN A 3 10.22 1.35 -3.40
CA GLN A 3 9.40 2.56 -3.47
C GLN A 3 8.27 2.36 -4.48
N LEU A 4 7.09 2.85 -4.11
CA LEU A 4 5.89 2.89 -4.91
C LEU A 4 5.47 4.35 -5.04
N VAL A 5 5.41 4.83 -6.27
CA VAL A 5 4.95 6.19 -6.55
C VAL A 5 3.54 6.09 -7.09
N VAL A 6 2.61 6.76 -6.41
CA VAL A 6 1.22 6.85 -6.84
C VAL A 6 1.04 8.17 -7.55
N CYS A 7 0.77 8.11 -8.85
CA CYS A 7 0.49 9.27 -9.68
C CYS A 7 -0.99 9.25 -10.09
N PRO A 8 -1.87 9.94 -9.34
CA PRO A 8 -3.26 10.11 -9.74
C PRO A 8 -3.37 10.76 -11.12
N TRP A 9 -4.50 10.57 -11.80
CA TRP A 9 -4.73 11.30 -13.05
C TRP A 9 -4.72 12.82 -12.79
N PRO A 10 -4.20 13.62 -13.73
CA PRO A 10 -4.02 15.07 -13.52
C PRO A 10 -5.29 15.81 -13.07
N TRP A 11 -6.47 15.35 -13.47
CA TRP A 11 -7.75 15.96 -13.11
C TRP A 11 -8.28 15.59 -11.71
N LEU A 12 -7.66 14.64 -11.00
CA LEU A 12 -8.11 14.21 -9.66
C LEU A 12 -7.55 15.06 -8.50
N ARG A 13 -6.80 16.14 -8.79
CA ARG A 13 -6.30 17.16 -7.84
C ARG A 13 -5.66 16.61 -6.55
N GLN A 14 -5.08 15.41 -6.58
CA GLN A 14 -4.28 14.91 -5.46
C GLN A 14 -2.79 15.05 -5.79
N PRO A 15 -1.97 15.56 -4.86
CA PRO A 15 -0.51 15.56 -5.05
C PRO A 15 -0.02 14.13 -5.19
N ASN A 16 1.04 13.93 -5.97
CA ASN A 16 1.69 12.64 -6.10
C ASN A 16 2.07 12.13 -4.71
N GLN A 17 1.66 10.91 -4.38
CA GLN A 17 1.96 10.31 -3.09
C GLN A 17 3.11 9.31 -3.25
N LEU A 18 4.17 9.50 -2.48
CA LEU A 18 5.31 8.60 -2.49
C LEU A 18 5.25 7.69 -1.27
N TRP A 19 5.26 6.39 -1.53
CA TRP A 19 5.15 5.34 -0.52
C TRP A 19 6.41 4.47 -0.54
N GLY A 20 7.10 4.37 0.59
CA GLY A 20 8.11 3.35 0.83
C GLY A 20 7.47 2.08 1.37
N ILE A 21 7.75 0.93 0.78
CA ILE A 21 7.23 -0.37 1.23
C ILE A 21 8.38 -1.20 1.77
N ASP A 22 8.36 -1.45 3.07
CA ASP A 22 9.21 -2.46 3.70
C ASP A 22 8.52 -3.83 3.60
N THR A 23 9.04 -4.66 2.71
CA THR A 23 8.52 -6.00 2.43
C THR A 23 8.77 -7.00 3.53
N HIS A 24 9.77 -6.78 4.39
CA HIS A 24 10.10 -7.70 5.48
C HIS A 24 9.19 -7.49 6.68
N GLN A 25 8.91 -6.22 7.00
CA GLN A 25 8.10 -5.84 8.15
C GLN A 25 6.63 -5.58 7.80
N GLY A 26 6.30 -5.48 6.50
CA GLY A 26 4.98 -5.10 5.99
C GLY A 26 4.57 -3.69 6.37
N ARG A 27 5.56 -2.81 6.50
CA ARG A 27 5.37 -1.41 6.84
C ARG A 27 5.32 -0.56 5.57
N TRP A 28 4.42 0.40 5.58
CA TRP A 28 4.25 1.38 4.53
C TRP A 28 4.61 2.74 5.09
N VAL A 29 5.58 3.39 4.49
CA VAL A 29 6.05 4.71 4.87
C VAL A 29 5.49 5.70 3.87
N GLN A 30 4.56 6.53 4.29
CA GLN A 30 4.16 7.67 3.50
C GLN A 30 5.21 8.76 3.66
N LEU A 31 5.83 9.17 2.55
CA LEU A 31 6.75 10.30 2.53
C LEU A 31 5.96 11.56 2.24
N THR A 32 5.97 12.50 3.18
CA THR A 32 5.43 13.86 3.02
C THR A 32 6.59 14.86 3.02
N ASP A 33 6.35 16.10 2.61
CA ASP A 33 7.40 17.12 2.44
C ASP A 33 8.22 17.41 3.71
N PHE A 34 7.70 17.07 4.89
CA PHE A 34 8.34 17.33 6.19
C PHE A 34 8.34 16.15 7.15
N ASP A 35 7.76 14.99 6.78
CA ASP A 35 7.56 13.91 7.74
C ASP A 35 7.52 12.51 7.10
N GLN A 36 7.73 11.49 7.93
CA GLN A 36 7.62 10.09 7.54
C GLN A 36 6.55 9.39 8.38
N LEU A 37 5.40 9.11 7.79
CA LEU A 37 4.32 8.43 8.48
C LEU A 37 4.40 6.93 8.20
N THR A 38 4.65 6.13 9.24
CA THR A 38 4.68 4.68 9.13
C THR A 38 3.31 4.08 9.43
N TRP A 39 2.85 3.23 8.52
CA TRP A 39 1.60 2.50 8.54
C TRP A 39 1.89 1.00 8.49
N GLN A 40 1.02 0.20 9.11
CA GLN A 40 1.04 -1.25 8.98
C GLN A 40 -0.03 -1.68 7.99
N VAL A 41 0.28 -2.68 7.16
CA VAL A 41 -0.72 -3.24 6.24
C VAL A 41 -1.54 -4.30 6.94
N HIS A 42 -2.85 -4.06 6.97
CA HIS A 42 -3.81 -5.03 7.45
C HIS A 42 -3.94 -6.19 6.44
N PRO A 43 -4.10 -7.45 6.91
CA PRO A 43 -4.27 -8.63 6.02
C PRO A 43 -5.49 -8.55 5.08
N LEU A 44 -6.47 -7.70 5.38
CA LEU A 44 -7.66 -7.42 4.57
C LEU A 44 -7.36 -6.46 3.42
N SER A 45 -6.40 -6.80 2.57
CA SER A 45 -6.11 -6.08 1.33
C SER A 45 -6.60 -6.87 0.13
N TRP A 46 -7.11 -6.17 -0.88
CA TRP A 46 -7.66 -6.76 -2.12
C TRP A 46 -6.85 -6.34 -3.34
N VAL A 47 -6.77 -7.27 -4.28
CA VAL A 47 -6.10 -7.09 -5.57
C VAL A 47 -7.11 -7.46 -6.64
N THR A 48 -7.37 -6.55 -7.57
CA THR A 48 -8.29 -6.73 -8.70
C THR A 48 -7.57 -6.35 -10.00
N PRO A 49 -8.03 -6.81 -11.19
CA PRO A 49 -7.39 -6.46 -12.46
C PRO A 49 -7.20 -4.95 -12.70
N TRP A 50 -8.05 -4.13 -12.07
CA TRP A 50 -8.08 -2.67 -12.19
C TRP A 50 -7.25 -1.93 -11.13
N GLY A 51 -6.81 -2.59 -10.06
CA GLY A 51 -6.04 -1.94 -9.00
C GLY A 51 -5.88 -2.77 -7.73
N ALA A 52 -5.42 -2.12 -6.67
CA ALA A 52 -5.30 -2.71 -5.34
C ALA A 52 -5.98 -1.83 -4.30
N LEU A 53 -6.74 -2.45 -3.40
CA LEU A 53 -7.31 -1.79 -2.24
C LEU A 53 -6.54 -2.25 -1.01
N VAL A 54 -5.82 -1.32 -0.39
CA VAL A 54 -4.96 -1.62 0.76
C VAL A 54 -5.56 -0.97 2.00
N MET A 55 -5.71 -1.74 3.07
CA MET A 55 -6.08 -1.20 4.38
C MET A 55 -4.81 -0.95 5.18
N LEU A 56 -4.62 0.29 5.58
CA LEU A 56 -3.51 0.77 6.39
C LEU A 56 -3.99 1.07 7.81
N GLU A 57 -3.20 0.68 8.80
CA GLU A 57 -3.47 0.96 10.21
C GLU A 57 -2.24 1.53 10.90
N ARG A 58 -2.49 2.38 11.89
CA ARG A 58 -1.46 2.98 12.73
C ARG A 58 -2.03 3.17 14.13
N ALA A 59 -1.23 2.92 15.16
CA ALA A 59 -1.65 3.13 16.54
C ALA A 59 -2.08 4.58 16.77
N GLY A 60 -3.27 4.77 17.36
CA GLY A 60 -3.84 6.09 17.63
C GLY A 60 -4.40 6.83 16.42
N GLN A 61 -4.51 6.20 15.24
CA GLN A 61 -5.15 6.79 14.06
C GLN A 61 -6.25 5.88 13.49
N PRO A 62 -7.29 6.45 12.86
CA PRO A 62 -8.29 5.66 12.18
C PRO A 62 -7.66 4.86 11.04
N ARG A 63 -8.20 3.66 10.81
CA ARG A 63 -7.82 2.82 9.67
C ARG A 63 -8.08 3.58 8.38
N ARG A 64 -7.15 3.50 7.45
CA ARG A 64 -7.21 4.19 6.17
C ARG A 64 -7.30 3.19 5.04
N TRP A 65 -8.28 3.37 4.18
CA TRP A 65 -8.38 2.64 2.92
C TRP A 65 -7.66 3.43 1.83
N LEU A 66 -6.70 2.77 1.18
CA LEU A 66 -5.95 3.32 0.07
C LEU A 66 -6.33 2.55 -1.19
N TRP A 67 -7.04 3.22 -2.08
CA TRP A 67 -7.31 2.71 -3.42
C TRP A 67 -6.18 3.08 -4.36
N LEU A 68 -5.57 2.08 -4.98
CA LEU A 68 -4.43 2.20 -5.88
C LEU A 68 -4.80 1.63 -7.25
N PRO A 69 -5.40 2.44 -8.14
CA PRO A 69 -5.66 2.06 -9.51
C PRO A 69 -4.38 1.62 -10.23
N ARG A 70 -4.49 0.57 -11.04
CA ARG A 70 -3.39 0.09 -11.87
C ARG A 70 -2.86 1.18 -12.81
N SER A 71 -3.75 2.03 -13.31
CA SER A 71 -3.39 3.17 -14.18
C SER A 71 -2.51 4.22 -13.49
N TRP A 72 -2.53 4.31 -12.15
CA TRP A 72 -1.71 5.27 -11.38
C TRP A 72 -0.33 4.74 -11.01
N LEU A 73 -0.15 3.41 -11.03
CA LEU A 73 1.08 2.73 -10.65
C LEU A 73 1.92 2.30 -11.86
N GLY A 74 1.26 2.03 -12.99
CA GLY A 74 1.87 1.35 -14.13
C GLY A 74 2.02 -0.16 -13.91
N ASP A 75 2.12 -0.90 -15.02
CA ASP A 75 2.04 -2.37 -15.03
C ASP A 75 3.12 -3.07 -14.19
N GLY A 76 4.36 -2.58 -14.25
CA GLY A 76 5.48 -3.16 -13.50
C GLY A 76 5.31 -3.02 -11.99
N GLN A 77 4.98 -1.82 -11.51
CA GLN A 77 4.78 -1.56 -10.09
C GLN A 77 3.53 -2.28 -9.57
N TYR A 78 2.45 -2.27 -10.35
CA TYR A 78 1.21 -2.98 -9.99
C TYR A 78 1.44 -4.49 -9.84
N ARG A 79 2.13 -5.15 -10.78
CA ARG A 79 2.44 -6.60 -10.65
C ARG A 79 3.31 -6.91 -9.42
N ARG A 80 4.22 -6.01 -9.06
CA ARG A 80 5.06 -6.16 -7.86
C ARG A 80 4.23 -5.99 -6.58
N LEU A 81 3.38 -4.96 -6.53
CA LEU A 81 2.44 -4.71 -5.44
C LEU A 81 1.46 -5.88 -5.25
N ALA A 82 0.82 -6.33 -6.33
CA ALA A 82 -0.15 -7.42 -6.33
C ALA A 82 0.46 -8.72 -5.76
N ARG A 83 1.64 -9.11 -6.26
CA ARG A 83 2.37 -10.28 -5.74
C ARG A 83 2.71 -10.14 -4.26
N TRP A 84 3.14 -8.96 -3.85
CA TRP A 84 3.47 -8.70 -2.45
C TRP A 84 2.22 -8.77 -1.55
N LEU A 85 1.11 -8.13 -1.92
CA LEU A 85 -0.14 -8.16 -1.15
C LEU A 85 -0.72 -9.58 -1.03
N LEU A 86 -0.72 -10.34 -2.13
CA LEU A 86 -1.18 -11.74 -2.12
C LEU A 86 -0.31 -12.60 -1.20
N ARG A 87 1.01 -12.42 -1.26
CA ARG A 87 1.96 -13.11 -0.37
C ARG A 87 1.74 -12.69 1.08
N TRP A 88 1.63 -11.40 1.35
CA TRP A 88 1.39 -10.85 2.69
C TRP A 88 0.08 -11.36 3.29
N ARG A 89 -0.98 -11.48 2.50
CA ARG A 89 -2.26 -12.06 2.93
C ARG A 89 -2.12 -13.53 3.36
N GLN A 90 -1.28 -14.31 2.67
CA GLN A 90 -1.02 -15.71 3.05
C GLN A 90 -0.26 -15.80 4.38
N TYR A 91 0.79 -14.99 4.58
CA TYR A 91 1.59 -15.02 5.82
C TYR A 91 0.94 -14.29 7.00
N GLY A 92 0.19 -13.21 6.75
CA GLY A 92 -0.54 -12.47 7.77
C GLY A 92 -1.64 -13.30 8.43
N ARG A 93 -2.23 -14.25 7.69
CA ARG A 93 -3.15 -15.25 8.27
C ARG A 93 -2.46 -16.22 9.23
N LEU A 94 -1.17 -16.53 9.04
CA LEU A 94 -0.42 -17.41 9.93
C LEU A 94 -0.13 -16.77 11.30
N ARG A 95 -0.21 -15.43 11.41
CA ARG A 95 -0.05 -14.71 12.68
C ARG A 95 -1.32 -14.62 13.53
N ILE A 96 -2.48 -15.06 13.02
CA ILE A 96 -3.76 -14.99 13.75
C ILE A 96 -3.98 -16.26 14.61
N SER A 97 -3.02 -17.19 14.64
CA SER A 97 -3.09 -18.43 15.43
C SER A 97 -2.12 -18.48 16.62
N GLY A 98 -1.63 -17.32 17.08
CA GLY A 98 -0.74 -17.21 18.25
C GLY A 98 -1.33 -16.34 19.32
#